data_AF-A0A920AA18-F1
#
_entry.id   AF-A0A920AA18-F1
#
_cell.length_a   1.000
_cell.length_b   1.000
_cell.length_c   1.000
_cell.angle_alpha   90.00
_cell.angle_beta   90.00
_cell.angle_gamma   90.00
#
_symmetry.space_group_name_H-M   'P 1'
#
loop_
_entity.id
_entity.type
_entity.pdbx_description
1 polymer ?
#
loop_
_entity_poly.entity_id
_entity_poly.type
_entity_poly.pdbx_seq_one_letter_code
_entity_poly.pdbx_strand_id
1 'polypeptide(L)'
;MINNFSLRFLEQNKDERREFIDFFLFHVKQDHLVNLRRFKKILYSRNKALKEENKNQISTWTKLLIESSEKINKDREIIVNKVLENLKNNIFNKLDDKRWKNILSSLQISFYSGWKGESLEKKLRQDYEEDLLKGYTKSGAHKFDLEIKVLGEKSGNILSRGEQKLLILLIFLSFGDYFTTSQDKYVIYLIDDLASELDDKNLSLALGIFIFI
;
A
#
# COMPACT_ATOMS: atom_id res chain seq x y z
N MET A 1 -12.77 8.16 5.78
CA MET A 1 -13.62 7.26 6.58
C MET A 1 -12.81 6.01 6.88
N ILE A 2 -12.50 5.76 8.14
CA ILE A 2 -11.93 4.49 8.60
C ILE A 2 -13.14 3.60 8.92
N ASN A 3 -13.37 2.57 8.12
CA ASN A 3 -14.38 1.53 8.36
C ASN A 3 -13.70 0.16 8.48
N ASN A 4 -14.49 -0.93 8.41
CA ASN A 4 -14.05 -2.34 8.40
C ASN A 4 -12.95 -2.74 7.38
N PHE A 5 -12.54 -1.86 6.44
CA PHE A 5 -11.37 -2.10 5.58
C PHE A 5 -10.03 -2.07 6.34
N SER A 6 -10.00 -1.47 7.54
CA SER A 6 -8.77 -1.21 8.29
C SER A 6 -8.03 -2.50 8.70
N LEU A 7 -8.68 -3.43 9.39
CA LEU A 7 -8.05 -4.68 9.86
C LEU A 7 -7.50 -5.55 8.73
N ARG A 8 -8.22 -5.59 7.59
CA ARG A 8 -7.83 -6.40 6.43
C ARG A 8 -6.47 -5.98 5.85
N PHE A 9 -6.08 -4.72 6.03
CA PHE A 9 -4.78 -4.23 5.59
C PHE A 9 -3.61 -5.05 6.18
N LEU A 10 -3.67 -5.41 7.46
CA LEU A 10 -2.62 -6.20 8.13
C LEU A 10 -2.86 -7.71 8.08
N GLU A 11 -4.12 -8.16 8.07
CA GLU A 11 -4.47 -9.58 8.16
C GLU A 11 -4.59 -10.28 6.79
N GLN A 12 -4.96 -9.57 5.73
CA GLN A 12 -5.32 -10.17 4.43
C GLN A 12 -4.19 -10.13 3.39
N ASN A 13 -4.50 -10.66 2.21
CA ASN A 13 -3.63 -10.73 1.04
C ASN A 13 -3.28 -9.33 0.48
N LYS A 14 -2.21 -9.28 -0.32
CA LYS A 14 -1.63 -8.06 -0.94
C LYS A 14 -2.61 -7.18 -1.72
N ASP A 15 -3.77 -7.71 -2.09
CA ASP A 15 -4.76 -7.00 -2.89
C ASP A 15 -5.44 -5.89 -2.07
N GLU A 16 -5.83 -6.18 -0.83
CA GLU A 16 -6.40 -5.20 0.11
C GLU A 16 -5.38 -4.09 0.43
N ARG A 17 -4.10 -4.44 0.66
CA ARG A 17 -3.04 -3.45 0.87
C ARG A 17 -2.84 -2.54 -0.34
N ARG A 18 -2.88 -3.11 -1.54
CA ARG A 18 -2.75 -2.33 -2.78
C ARG A 18 -3.94 -1.39 -2.98
N GLU A 19 -5.16 -1.88 -2.74
CA GLU A 19 -6.37 -1.05 -2.84
C GLU A 19 -6.38 0.07 -1.82
N PHE A 20 -5.93 -0.19 -0.59
CA PHE A 20 -5.73 0.83 0.44
C PHE A 20 -4.79 1.94 -0.05
N ILE A 21 -3.59 1.59 -0.55
CA ILE A 21 -2.63 2.58 -1.06
C ILE A 21 -3.19 3.35 -2.27
N ASP A 22 -3.85 2.67 -3.20
CA ASP A 22 -4.45 3.30 -4.38
C ASP A 22 -5.60 4.26 -4.01
N PHE A 23 -6.36 3.96 -2.94
CA PHE A 23 -7.41 4.83 -2.41
C PHE A 23 -6.84 6.14 -1.87
N PHE A 24 -5.73 6.11 -1.13
CA PHE A 24 -5.09 7.34 -0.66
C PHE A 24 -4.46 8.14 -1.79
N LEU A 25 -3.80 7.46 -2.73
CA LEU A 25 -3.18 8.13 -3.88
C LEU A 25 -4.17 8.92 -4.71
N PHE A 26 -5.42 8.45 -4.84
CA PHE A 26 -6.46 9.21 -5.53
C PHE A 26 -6.67 10.62 -4.93
N HIS A 27 -6.67 10.73 -3.60
CA HIS A 27 -6.87 12.00 -2.92
C HIS A 27 -5.67 12.94 -3.12
N VAL A 28 -4.47 12.39 -3.34
CA VAL A 28 -3.23 13.17 -3.54
C VAL A 28 -3.05 13.56 -5.00
N LYS A 29 -3.23 12.60 -5.91
CA LYS A 29 -3.02 12.74 -7.34
C LYS A 29 -4.31 12.39 -8.09
N GLN A 30 -4.95 13.43 -8.59
CA GLN A 30 -6.21 13.33 -9.35
C GLN A 30 -6.10 12.37 -10.55
N ASP A 31 -4.93 12.35 -11.21
CA ASP A 31 -4.69 11.47 -12.36
C ASP A 31 -4.45 9.99 -11.99
N HIS A 32 -4.23 9.65 -10.70
CA HIS A 32 -3.88 8.29 -10.28
C HIS A 32 -4.96 7.29 -10.70
N LEU A 33 -6.23 7.57 -10.45
CA LEU A 33 -7.32 6.67 -10.84
C LEU A 33 -7.43 6.51 -12.36
N VAL A 34 -7.18 7.56 -13.12
CA VAL A 34 -7.18 7.52 -14.58
C VAL A 34 -6.05 6.61 -15.07
N ASN A 35 -4.84 6.81 -14.53
CA ASN A 35 -3.67 5.98 -14.84
C ASN A 35 -3.89 4.52 -14.43
N LEU A 36 -4.45 4.27 -13.24
CA LEU A 36 -4.75 2.94 -12.72
C LEU A 36 -5.80 2.21 -13.58
N ARG A 37 -6.87 2.90 -14.00
CA ARG A 37 -7.87 2.34 -14.92
C ARG A 37 -7.25 2.01 -16.27
N ARG A 38 -6.40 2.89 -16.81
CA ARG A 38 -5.66 2.66 -18.06
C ARG A 38 -4.75 1.44 -17.94
N PHE A 39 -3.97 1.34 -16.86
CA PHE A 39 -3.13 0.19 -16.56
C PHE A 39 -3.93 -1.11 -16.49
N LYS A 40 -5.07 -1.15 -15.77
CA LYS A 40 -5.93 -2.34 -15.69
C LYS A 40 -6.41 -2.78 -17.08
N LYS A 41 -6.77 -1.84 -17.96
CA LYS A 41 -7.13 -2.14 -19.36
C LYS A 41 -5.96 -2.68 -20.18
N ILE A 42 -4.77 -2.09 -20.04
CA ILE A 42 -3.54 -2.56 -20.71
C ILE A 42 -3.19 -3.99 -20.26
N LEU A 43 -3.20 -4.24 -18.95
CA LEU A 43 -2.95 -5.56 -18.37
C LEU A 43 -3.96 -6.60 -18.88
N TYR A 44 -5.24 -6.26 -18.88
CA TYR A 44 -6.29 -7.11 -19.44
C TYR A 44 -6.02 -7.42 -20.92
N SER A 45 -5.67 -6.41 -21.72
CA SER A 45 -5.40 -6.56 -23.16
C SER A 45 -4.16 -7.42 -23.43
N ARG A 46 -3.08 -7.24 -22.65
CA ARG A 46 -1.90 -8.13 -22.71
C ARG A 46 -2.27 -9.56 -22.36
N ASN A 47 -3.01 -9.79 -21.28
CA ASN A 47 -3.44 -11.13 -20.88
C ASN A 47 -4.33 -11.80 -21.94
N LYS A 48 -5.19 -11.04 -22.60
CA LYS A 48 -5.96 -11.52 -23.74
C LYS A 48 -5.04 -11.93 -24.90
N ALA A 49 -4.09 -11.07 -25.26
CA ALA A 49 -3.12 -11.35 -26.33
C ALA A 49 -2.23 -12.57 -26.03
N LEU A 50 -1.87 -12.81 -24.75
CA LEU A 50 -1.15 -14.02 -24.32
C LEU A 50 -1.98 -15.28 -24.57
N LYS A 51 -3.26 -15.27 -24.19
CA LYS A 51 -4.17 -16.42 -24.40
C LYS A 51 -4.44 -16.72 -25.88
N GLU A 52 -4.40 -15.69 -26.71
CA GLU A 52 -4.56 -15.79 -28.18
C GLU A 52 -3.22 -16.04 -28.90
N GLU A 53 -2.11 -16.11 -28.16
CA GLU A 53 -0.74 -16.25 -28.68
C GLU A 53 -0.37 -15.21 -29.76
N ASN A 54 -1.01 -14.04 -29.73
CA ASN A 54 -0.81 -12.99 -30.72
C ASN A 54 0.45 -12.17 -30.40
N LYS A 55 1.60 -12.62 -30.92
CA LYS A 55 2.93 -12.02 -30.66
C LYS A 55 3.00 -10.50 -30.90
N ASN A 56 2.35 -10.01 -31.95
CA ASN A 56 2.36 -8.57 -32.29
C ASN A 56 1.60 -7.75 -31.23
N GLN A 57 0.44 -8.24 -30.80
CA GLN A 57 -0.34 -7.62 -29.73
C GLN A 57 0.40 -7.73 -28.39
N ILE A 58 0.99 -8.88 -28.05
CA ILE A 58 1.77 -9.07 -26.81
C ILE A 58 2.90 -8.03 -26.74
N SER A 59 3.67 -7.84 -27.81
CA SER A 59 4.75 -6.85 -27.86
C SER A 59 4.25 -5.42 -27.66
N THR A 60 3.16 -5.06 -28.35
CA THR A 60 2.54 -3.73 -28.25
C THR A 60 2.06 -3.43 -26.83
N TRP A 61 1.31 -4.35 -26.23
CA TRP A 61 0.79 -4.18 -24.88
C TRP A 61 1.90 -4.25 -23.82
N THR A 62 2.99 -4.98 -24.08
CA THR A 62 4.14 -5.06 -23.16
C THR A 62 4.80 -3.69 -22.99
N LYS A 63 5.00 -2.92 -24.07
CA LYS A 63 5.56 -1.55 -23.99
C LYS A 63 4.68 -0.64 -23.13
N LEU A 64 3.37 -0.62 -23.41
CA LEU A 64 2.41 0.18 -22.64
C LEU A 64 2.29 -0.27 -21.18
N LEU A 65 2.44 -1.57 -20.92
CA LEU A 65 2.40 -2.12 -19.56
C LEU A 65 3.60 -1.65 -18.74
N ILE A 66 4.79 -1.61 -19.34
CA ILE A 66 6.02 -1.14 -18.69
C ILE A 66 5.83 0.31 -18.24
N GLU A 67 5.52 1.20 -19.18
CA GLU A 67 5.34 2.64 -18.91
C GLU A 67 4.28 2.90 -17.83
N SER A 68 3.12 2.23 -17.95
CA SER A 68 2.02 2.42 -17.00
C SER A 68 2.31 1.82 -15.62
N SER A 69 3.03 0.69 -15.54
CA SER A 69 3.43 0.09 -14.27
C SER A 69 4.46 0.93 -13.53
N GLU A 70 5.46 1.44 -14.25
CA GLU A 70 6.49 2.30 -13.67
C GLU A 70 5.89 3.60 -13.13
N LYS A 71 4.97 4.22 -13.89
CA LYS A 71 4.26 5.42 -13.44
C LYS A 71 3.47 5.19 -12.14
N ILE A 72 2.68 4.11 -12.09
CA ILE A 72 1.87 3.77 -10.90
C ILE A 72 2.77 3.50 -9.69
N ASN A 73 3.85 2.73 -9.88
CA ASN A 73 4.74 2.42 -8.76
C ASN A 73 5.54 3.62 -8.29
N LYS A 74 5.94 4.52 -9.19
CA LYS A 74 6.56 5.79 -8.78
C LYS A 74 5.63 6.61 -7.89
N ASP A 75 4.36 6.72 -8.27
CA ASP A 75 3.37 7.42 -7.44
C ASP A 75 3.19 6.74 -6.07
N ARG A 76 3.11 5.40 -6.04
CA ARG A 76 3.05 4.62 -4.78
C ARG A 76 4.30 4.77 -3.93
N GLU A 77 5.48 4.74 -4.52
CA GLU A 77 6.75 4.84 -3.79
C GLU A 77 6.89 6.21 -3.12
N ILE A 78 6.54 7.29 -3.83
CA ILE A 78 6.56 8.65 -3.29
C ILE A 78 5.68 8.75 -2.03
N ILE A 79 4.44 8.28 -2.10
CA ILE A 79 3.52 8.41 -0.97
C ILE A 79 3.90 7.49 0.18
N VAL A 80 4.31 6.25 -0.10
CA VAL A 80 4.74 5.30 0.93
C VAL A 80 5.94 5.86 1.68
N ASN A 81 6.96 6.36 0.97
CA ASN A 81 8.13 6.92 1.62
C ASN A 81 7.78 8.12 2.51
N LYS A 82 6.87 8.99 2.05
CA LYS A 82 6.42 10.14 2.86
C LYS A 82 5.62 9.74 4.10
N VAL A 83 4.74 8.76 3.96
CA VAL A 83 3.99 8.21 5.09
C VAL A 83 4.92 7.55 6.10
N LEU A 84 5.92 6.79 5.66
CA LEU A 84 6.90 6.15 6.53
C LEU A 84 7.79 7.15 7.26
N GLU A 85 8.19 8.22 6.57
CA GLU A 85 8.92 9.35 7.16
C GLU A 85 8.09 10.01 8.27
N ASN A 86 6.83 10.32 7.98
CA ASN A 86 5.92 10.96 8.93
C ASN A 86 5.62 10.07 10.15
N LEU A 87 5.32 8.79 9.89
CA LEU A 87 5.02 7.80 10.92
C LEU A 87 6.17 7.71 11.94
N LYS A 88 7.42 7.68 11.47
CA LYS A 88 8.62 7.64 12.32
C LYS A 88 8.90 8.95 13.05
N ASN A 89 8.82 10.08 12.34
CA ASN A 89 9.29 11.36 12.88
C ASN A 89 8.28 12.04 13.80
N ASN A 90 6.98 11.86 13.54
CA ASN A 90 5.93 12.60 14.23
C ASN A 90 5.09 11.71 15.13
N ILE A 91 4.63 10.56 14.64
CA ILE A 91 3.66 9.75 15.37
C ILE A 91 4.33 8.86 16.41
N PHE A 92 5.43 8.19 16.06
CA PHE A 92 6.11 7.27 16.98
C PHE A 92 6.71 7.95 18.20
N ASN A 93 7.21 9.18 18.03
CA ASN A 93 7.74 9.98 19.14
C ASN A 93 6.68 10.39 20.17
N LYS A 94 5.39 10.39 19.79
CA LYS A 94 4.27 10.74 20.68
C LYS A 94 3.75 9.54 21.50
N LEU A 95 4.17 8.32 21.18
CA LEU A 95 3.73 7.11 21.89
C LEU A 95 4.68 6.80 23.06
N ASP A 96 4.28 7.24 24.26
CA ASP A 96 5.02 6.94 25.49
C ASP A 96 4.56 5.64 26.17
N ASP A 97 4.59 4.53 25.42
CA ASP A 97 4.31 3.20 25.96
C ASP A 97 5.44 2.20 25.66
N LYS A 98 5.85 1.42 26.67
CA LYS A 98 6.99 0.49 26.55
C LYS A 98 6.76 -0.61 25.52
N ARG A 99 5.54 -1.16 25.44
CA ARG A 99 5.21 -2.22 24.48
C ARG A 99 5.23 -1.66 23.06
N TRP A 100 4.64 -0.48 22.86
CA TRP A 100 4.69 0.21 21.58
C TRP A 100 6.10 0.60 21.16
N LYS A 101 6.93 1.17 22.04
CA LYS A 101 8.34 1.47 21.70
C LYS A 101 9.10 0.25 21.16
N ASN A 102 8.84 -0.95 21.69
CA ASN A 102 9.44 -2.20 21.19
C ASN A 102 8.85 -2.68 19.86
N ILE A 103 7.52 -2.55 19.68
CA ILE A 103 6.89 -2.85 18.39
C ILE A 103 7.46 -1.93 17.31
N LEU A 104 7.54 -0.64 17.59
CA LEU A 104 7.96 0.39 16.65
C LEU A 104 9.45 0.30 16.30
N SER A 105 10.31 -0.05 17.27
CA SER A 105 11.74 -0.25 17.01
C SER A 105 12.03 -1.45 16.10
N SER A 106 11.12 -2.43 16.05
CA SER A 106 11.22 -3.63 15.21
C SER A 106 10.31 -3.59 13.97
N LEU A 107 9.57 -2.50 13.76
CA LEU A 107 8.66 -2.34 12.65
C LEU A 107 9.44 -2.17 11.34
N GLN A 108 9.15 -3.06 10.39
CA GLN A 108 9.69 -3.03 9.04
C GLN A 108 8.54 -2.94 8.05
N ILE A 109 8.55 -1.90 7.21
CA ILE A 109 7.60 -1.73 6.12
C ILE A 109 8.38 -1.76 4.81
N SER A 110 8.12 -2.78 4.00
CA SER A 110 8.87 -3.05 2.77
C SER A 110 8.00 -2.80 1.53
N PHE A 111 8.46 -1.91 0.66
CA PHE A 111 7.83 -1.64 -0.63
C PHE A 111 8.23 -2.71 -1.64
N TYR A 112 7.27 -3.44 -2.18
CA TYR A 112 7.46 -4.37 -3.29
C TYR A 112 6.71 -3.88 -4.52
N SER A 113 7.45 -3.47 -5.56
CA SER A 113 6.88 -2.96 -6.82
C SER A 113 6.07 -4.02 -7.59
N GLY A 114 6.29 -5.31 -7.31
CA GLY A 114 5.72 -6.42 -8.07
C GLY A 114 6.70 -7.09 -9.05
N TRP A 115 7.93 -6.57 -9.12
CA TRP A 115 9.10 -7.22 -9.72
C TRP A 115 10.33 -6.91 -8.83
N LYS A 116 11.39 -7.71 -8.88
CA LYS A 116 12.58 -7.53 -8.04
C LYS A 116 13.84 -7.44 -8.89
N GLY A 117 14.81 -6.64 -8.41
CA GLY A 117 16.17 -6.55 -8.94
C GLY A 117 16.30 -5.70 -10.21
N GLU A 118 15.67 -6.12 -11.30
CA GLU A 118 15.91 -5.59 -12.64
C GLU A 118 14.78 -4.67 -13.11
N SER A 119 14.96 -4.01 -14.27
CA SER A 119 13.88 -3.26 -14.91
C SER A 119 12.69 -4.17 -15.23
N LEU A 120 11.49 -3.59 -15.23
CA LEU A 120 10.28 -4.35 -15.55
C LEU A 120 10.36 -4.96 -16.97
N GLU A 121 11.01 -4.26 -17.90
CA GLU A 121 11.26 -4.78 -19.25
C GLU A 121 12.04 -6.10 -19.22
N LYS A 122 13.18 -6.13 -18.51
CA LYS A 122 14.01 -7.34 -18.43
C LYS A 122 13.25 -8.47 -17.74
N LYS A 123 12.48 -8.14 -16.69
CA LYS A 123 11.65 -9.12 -16.00
C LYS A 123 10.56 -9.72 -16.90
N LEU A 124 9.87 -8.90 -17.69
CA LEU A 124 8.84 -9.39 -18.62
C LEU A 124 9.42 -10.22 -19.76
N ARG A 125 10.67 -9.97 -20.17
CA ARG A 125 11.38 -10.86 -21.12
C ARG A 125 11.68 -12.22 -20.51
N GLN A 126 12.12 -12.27 -19.25
CA GLN A 126 12.37 -13.53 -18.54
C GLN A 126 11.08 -14.32 -18.28
N ASP A 127 9.99 -13.62 -17.97
CA ASP A 127 8.70 -14.24 -17.68
C ASP A 127 7.93 -14.63 -18.96
N TYR A 128 8.42 -14.29 -20.16
CA TYR A 128 7.65 -14.40 -21.41
C TYR A 128 7.09 -15.80 -21.68
N GLU A 129 7.92 -16.84 -21.63
CA GLU A 129 7.50 -18.21 -21.90
C GLU A 129 6.48 -18.71 -20.86
N GLU A 130 6.69 -18.37 -19.59
CA GLU A 130 5.76 -18.73 -18.51
C GLU A 130 4.43 -17.97 -18.63
N ASP A 131 4.48 -16.67 -18.95
CA ASP A 131 3.31 -15.83 -19.20
C ASP A 131 2.50 -16.34 -20.38
N LEU A 132 3.17 -16.79 -21.46
CA LEU A 132 2.54 -17.35 -22.65
C LEU A 132 1.82 -18.66 -22.30
N LEU A 133 2.52 -19.59 -21.64
CA LEU A 133 1.95 -20.87 -21.20
C LEU A 133 0.75 -20.69 -20.27
N LYS A 134 0.80 -19.71 -19.37
CA LYS A 134 -0.25 -19.49 -18.36
C LYS A 134 -1.37 -18.56 -18.82
N GLY A 135 -1.16 -17.81 -19.91
CA GLY A 135 -2.14 -16.84 -20.42
C GLY A 135 -2.37 -15.63 -19.50
N TYR A 136 -1.42 -15.30 -18.63
CA TYR A 136 -1.50 -14.10 -17.78
C TYR A 136 -0.12 -13.53 -17.44
N THR A 137 -0.08 -12.23 -17.18
CA THR A 137 1.13 -11.50 -16.84
C THR A 137 1.56 -11.74 -15.39
N LYS A 138 2.75 -12.31 -15.18
CA LYS A 138 3.29 -12.60 -13.85
C LYS A 138 3.79 -11.38 -13.11
N SER A 139 4.49 -10.46 -13.78
CA SER A 139 5.18 -9.31 -13.17
C SER A 139 4.61 -7.97 -13.61
N GLY A 140 4.53 -7.00 -12.70
CA GLY A 140 4.00 -5.66 -12.97
C GLY A 140 3.34 -5.03 -11.76
N ALA A 141 2.83 -3.80 -11.90
CA ALA A 141 2.28 -3.03 -10.78
C ALA A 141 1.03 -3.66 -10.13
N HIS A 142 0.38 -4.63 -10.77
CA HIS A 142 -0.71 -5.44 -10.19
C HIS A 142 -0.21 -6.45 -9.16
N LYS A 143 1.10 -6.68 -9.06
CA LYS A 143 1.72 -7.52 -8.03
C LYS A 143 2.32 -6.71 -6.89
N PHE A 144 2.11 -5.39 -6.87
CA PHE A 144 2.55 -4.54 -5.78
C PHE A 144 2.08 -5.07 -4.42
N ASP A 145 2.95 -4.93 -3.43
CA ASP A 145 2.66 -5.21 -2.03
C ASP A 145 3.44 -4.24 -1.11
N LEU A 146 2.86 -3.94 0.05
CA LEU A 146 3.51 -3.22 1.13
C LEU A 146 3.57 -4.15 2.35
N GLU A 147 4.65 -4.92 2.48
CA GLU A 147 4.75 -5.91 3.54
C GLU A 147 5.10 -5.23 4.86
N ILE A 148 4.35 -5.57 5.93
CA ILE A 148 4.53 -5.00 7.26
C ILE A 148 4.91 -6.12 8.22
N LYS A 149 6.12 -6.05 8.74
CA LYS A 149 6.70 -6.99 9.71
C LYS A 149 7.00 -6.31 11.03
N VAL A 150 6.84 -7.07 12.11
CA VAL A 150 7.21 -6.69 13.48
C VAL A 150 7.99 -7.85 14.06
N LEU A 151 9.13 -7.59 14.70
CA LEU A 151 10.03 -8.63 15.22
C LEU A 151 10.43 -9.68 14.15
N GLY A 152 10.57 -9.26 12.89
CA GLY A 152 10.96 -10.11 11.76
C GLY A 152 9.83 -10.95 11.14
N GLU A 153 8.66 -11.01 11.78
CA GLU A 153 7.51 -11.80 11.35
C GLU A 153 6.38 -10.90 10.82
N LYS A 154 5.44 -11.48 10.04
CA LYS A 154 4.27 -10.71 9.55
C LYS A 154 3.52 -10.10 10.74
N SER A 155 3.27 -8.80 10.68
CA SER A 155 2.65 -8.04 11.78
C SER A 155 1.33 -8.64 12.28
N GLY A 156 0.46 -9.13 11.38
CA GLY A 156 -0.79 -9.79 11.74
C GLY A 156 -0.64 -11.07 12.59
N ASN A 157 0.54 -11.71 12.58
CA ASN A 157 0.82 -12.89 13.41
C ASN A 157 1.36 -12.52 14.80
N ILE A 158 1.88 -11.31 14.97
CA ILE A 158 2.60 -10.87 16.19
C ILE A 158 1.75 -9.93 17.04
N LEU A 159 1.00 -9.05 16.39
CA LEU A 159 0.23 -8.02 17.04
C LEU A 159 -1.14 -8.55 17.48
N SER A 160 -1.58 -8.17 18.67
CA SER A 160 -2.98 -8.40 19.09
C SER A 160 -3.94 -7.64 18.16
N ARG A 161 -5.23 -8.00 18.14
CA ARG A 161 -6.22 -7.28 17.31
C ARG A 161 -6.28 -5.78 17.63
N GLY A 162 -6.15 -5.41 18.91
CA GLY A 162 -6.09 -4.00 19.32
C GLY A 162 -4.81 -3.31 18.84
N GLU A 163 -3.67 -4.00 18.93
CA GLU A 163 -2.40 -3.48 18.41
C GLU A 163 -2.41 -3.32 16.89
N GLN A 164 -3.00 -4.26 16.15
CA GLN A 164 -3.14 -4.15 14.70
C GLN A 164 -3.93 -2.91 14.31
N LYS A 165 -5.08 -2.68 14.94
CA LYS A 165 -5.93 -1.51 14.66
C LYS A 165 -5.25 -0.21 14.98
N LEU A 166 -4.58 -0.14 16.13
CA LEU A 166 -3.83 1.05 16.47
C LEU A 166 -2.75 1.28 15.42
N LEU A 167 -1.96 0.27 15.02
CA LEU A 167 -0.96 0.44 13.95
C LEU A 167 -1.58 0.93 12.63
N ILE A 168 -2.71 0.38 12.20
CA ILE A 168 -3.44 0.84 11.01
C ILE A 168 -3.89 2.28 11.16
N LEU A 169 -4.40 2.66 12.34
CA LEU A 169 -4.80 4.02 12.65
C LEU A 169 -3.61 4.99 12.58
N LEU A 170 -2.45 4.63 13.15
CA LEU A 170 -1.23 5.44 13.06
C LEU A 170 -0.80 5.65 11.60
N ILE A 171 -0.87 4.60 10.79
CA ILE A 171 -0.58 4.69 9.35
C ILE A 171 -1.60 5.63 8.68
N PHE A 172 -2.90 5.49 8.98
CA PHE A 172 -3.96 6.35 8.44
C PHE A 172 -3.74 7.83 8.79
N LEU A 173 -3.42 8.11 10.05
CA LEU A 173 -3.11 9.46 10.53
C LEU A 173 -1.87 10.03 9.84
N SER A 174 -0.87 9.20 9.55
CA SER A 174 0.32 9.61 8.80
C SER A 174 0.01 10.03 7.36
N PHE A 175 -0.97 9.37 6.73
CA PHE A 175 -1.50 9.80 5.43
C PHE A 175 -2.20 11.16 5.56
N GLY A 176 -3.10 11.29 6.54
CA GLY A 176 -3.85 12.52 6.78
C GLY A 176 -2.96 13.75 7.02
N ASP A 177 -1.94 13.63 7.85
CA ASP A 177 -0.98 14.72 8.09
C ASP A 177 -0.14 15.06 6.84
N TYR A 178 0.18 14.07 5.99
CA TYR A 178 0.76 14.34 4.68
C TYR A 178 -0.18 15.19 3.79
N PHE A 179 -1.49 14.96 3.80
CA PHE A 179 -2.43 15.80 3.03
C PHE A 179 -2.46 17.24 3.56
N THR A 180 -2.49 17.40 4.89
CA THR A 180 -2.49 18.72 5.52
C THR A 180 -1.25 19.51 5.15
N THR A 181 -0.07 18.89 5.25
CA THR A 181 1.22 19.56 5.03
C THR A 181 1.58 19.75 3.56
N SER A 182 1.17 18.85 2.66
CA SER A 182 1.57 18.89 1.25
C SER A 182 0.56 19.53 0.30
N GLN A 183 -0.70 19.66 0.71
CA GLN A 183 -1.77 20.17 -0.16
C GLN A 183 -2.52 21.38 0.40
N ASP A 184 -2.10 21.94 1.54
CA ASP A 184 -2.81 23.00 2.27
C ASP A 184 -4.31 22.68 2.44
N LYS A 185 -4.61 21.41 2.73
CA LYS A 185 -5.97 20.89 2.88
C LYS A 185 -6.20 20.35 4.28
N TYR A 186 -7.23 20.83 4.95
CA TYR A 186 -7.66 20.25 6.22
C TYR A 186 -8.30 18.88 6.00
N VAL A 187 -7.81 17.87 6.72
CA VAL A 187 -8.37 16.51 6.70
C VAL A 187 -9.38 16.35 7.84
N ILE A 188 -10.60 15.96 7.49
CA ILE A 188 -11.60 15.53 8.48
C ILE A 188 -11.55 14.02 8.61
N TYR A 189 -11.24 13.54 9.82
CA TYR A 189 -11.25 12.11 10.13
C TYR A 189 -12.65 11.67 10.55
N LEU A 190 -13.23 10.74 9.80
CA LEU A 190 -14.43 10.01 10.19
C LEU A 190 -14.01 8.62 10.62
N ILE A 191 -14.13 8.34 11.92
CA ILE A 191 -13.73 7.07 12.53
C ILE A 191 -14.97 6.44 13.11
N ASP A 192 -15.38 5.33 12.50
CA ASP A 192 -16.52 4.57 12.99
C ASP A 192 -16.05 3.58 14.04
N ASP A 193 -16.81 3.46 15.13
CA ASP A 193 -16.65 2.46 16.18
C ASP A 193 -15.22 2.24 16.73
N LEU A 194 -14.50 3.34 17.03
CA LEU A 194 -13.12 3.28 17.53
C LEU A 194 -12.97 2.47 18.84
N ALA A 195 -14.01 2.47 19.68
CA ALA A 195 -13.96 1.95 21.05
C ALA A 195 -14.33 0.45 21.16
N SER A 196 -15.10 -0.12 20.24
CA SER A 196 -15.54 -1.53 20.34
C SER A 196 -14.40 -2.54 20.17
N GLU A 197 -13.25 -2.05 19.75
CA GLU A 197 -12.27 -2.86 19.05
C GLU A 197 -10.82 -2.58 19.49
N LEU A 198 -10.61 -1.55 20.32
CA LEU A 198 -9.37 -1.24 21.04
C LEU A 198 -9.56 -1.51 22.53
N ASP A 199 -8.55 -2.08 23.19
CA ASP A 199 -8.53 -2.09 24.66
C ASP A 199 -8.36 -0.67 25.22
N ASP A 200 -8.72 -0.46 26.49
CA ASP A 200 -8.71 0.87 27.14
C ASP A 200 -7.36 1.58 27.02
N LYS A 201 -6.26 0.81 27.03
CA LYS A 201 -4.90 1.32 26.90
C LYS A 201 -4.64 1.84 25.48
N ASN A 202 -4.94 1.05 24.45
CA ASN A 202 -4.76 1.43 23.06
C ASN A 202 -5.74 2.54 22.64
N LEU A 203 -6.95 2.57 23.21
CA LEU A 203 -7.89 3.66 23.02
C LEU A 203 -7.34 4.97 23.61
N SER A 204 -6.79 4.93 24.83
CA SER A 204 -6.16 6.10 25.46
C SER A 204 -4.99 6.65 24.63
N LEU A 205 -4.15 5.76 24.08
CA LEU A 205 -3.06 6.14 23.20
C LEU A 205 -3.58 6.78 21.90
N ALA A 206 -4.60 6.19 21.28
CA ALA A 206 -5.23 6.73 20.07
C ALA A 206 -5.80 8.14 20.32
N LEU A 207 -6.55 8.33 21.41
CA LEU A 207 -7.11 9.62 21.81
C LEU A 207 -6.03 10.68 22.05
N GLY A 208 -4.93 10.28 22.70
CA GLY A 208 -3.78 11.17 22.93
C GLY A 208 -3.19 11.70 21.61
N ILE A 209 -3.16 10.90 20.55
CA ILE A 209 -2.61 11.32 19.25
C ILE A 209 -3.51 12.35 18.55
N PHE A 210 -4.83 12.20 18.61
CA PHE A 210 -5.77 13.14 17.97
C PHE A 210 -5.69 14.56 18.53
N ILE A 211 -5.22 14.75 19.77
CA ILE A 211 -5.05 16.08 20.36
C ILE A 211 -3.94 16.89 19.65
N PHE A 212 -3.03 16.22 18.94
CA PHE A 212 -1.86 16.82 18.30
C PHE A 212 -1.91 16.80 16.76
N ILE A 213 -3.08 16.55 16.19
CA ILE A 213 -3.37 16.59 14.74
C ILE A 213 -4.44 17.65 14.51
#